data_AF-A0A7K3H5W2-F1
#
_entry.id   AF-A0A7K3H5W2-F1
#
_cell.length_a   1.000
_cell.length_b   1.000
_cell.length_c   1.000
_cell.angle_alpha   90.00
_cell.angle_beta   90.00
_cell.angle_gamma   90.00
#
_symmetry.space_group_name_H-M   'P 1'
#
loop_
_entity.id
_entity.type
_entity.pdbx_description
1 polymer ?
#
loop_
_entity_poly.entity_id
_entity_poly.type
_entity_poly.pdbx_seq_one_letter_code
_entity_poly.pdbx_strand_id
1 'polypeptide(L)' 'MTWTGTRPVAPWTVSPEPVGSPVAGRLLRAYYAEVAGRYYGRAVTDAEIDEGLVEHHSDDLTAPAGVFLVAR' A
#
# COMPACT_ATOMS: atom_id res chain seq x y z
N MET A 1 8.02 37.04 2.21
CA MET A 1 7.94 35.58 2.39
C MET A 1 9.00 34.92 1.52
N THR A 2 10.05 34.35 2.11
CA THR A 2 11.01 33.52 1.38
C THR A 2 11.35 32.30 2.22
N TRP A 3 10.84 31.14 1.82
CA TRP A 3 11.41 29.86 2.24
C TRP A 3 11.79 29.10 0.98
N THR A 4 13.06 29.17 0.62
CA THR A 4 13.70 28.30 -0.38
C THR A 4 14.66 27.39 0.37
N GLY A 5 14.11 26.32 0.93
CA GLY A 5 14.88 25.18 1.40
C GLY A 5 14.55 23.97 0.54
N THR A 6 15.33 23.68 -0.49
CA THR A 6 15.23 22.38 -1.16
C THR A 6 15.75 21.34 -0.17
N ARG A 7 14.82 20.65 0.52
CA ARG A 7 15.19 19.54 1.39
C ARG A 7 15.81 18.46 0.51
N PRO A 8 17.05 18.00 0.75
CA PRO A 8 17.57 16.87 0.02
C PRO A 8 16.64 15.68 0.24
N VAL A 9 15.99 15.24 -0.83
CA VAL A 9 15.22 13.99 -0.85
C VAL A 9 16.26 12.89 -0.96
N ALA A 10 16.39 12.07 0.09
CA ALA A 10 17.14 10.84 -0.03
C ALA A 10 16.53 10.00 -1.18
N PRO A 11 17.34 9.39 -2.05
CA PRO A 11 16.82 8.56 -3.12
C PRO A 11 16.11 7.35 -2.51
N TRP A 12 14.90 7.08 -3.01
CA TRP A 12 14.15 5.89 -2.61
C TRP A 12 14.87 4.62 -3.06
N THR A 13 14.86 3.62 -2.20
CA THR A 13 15.30 2.26 -2.53
C THR A 13 14.06 1.38 -2.76
N VAL A 14 14.03 0.67 -3.89
CA VAL A 14 12.93 -0.25 -4.24
C VAL A 14 13.44 -1.68 -4.17
N SER A 15 12.73 -2.53 -3.44
CA SER A 15 13.12 -3.93 -3.23
C SER A 15 11.91 -4.85 -3.11
N PRO A 16 12.05 -6.15 -3.45
CA PRO A 16 11.02 -7.14 -3.18
C PRO A 16 10.72 -7.25 -1.69
N GLU A 17 9.45 -7.39 -1.36
CA GLU A 17 8.95 -7.65 0.00
C GLU A 17 7.96 -8.83 -0.08
N PRO A 18 8.01 -9.82 0.82
CA PRO A 18 6.99 -10.86 0.85
C PRO A 18 5.59 -10.28 1.03
N VAL A 19 4.61 -10.71 0.24
CA VAL A 19 3.23 -10.18 0.31
C VAL A 19 2.56 -10.44 1.67
N GLY A 20 2.93 -11.53 2.35
CA GLY A 20 2.47 -11.85 3.71
C GLY A 20 3.24 -11.12 4.82
N SER A 21 4.19 -10.23 4.50
CA SER A 21 4.95 -9.48 5.51
C SER A 21 4.06 -8.45 6.23
N PRO A 22 4.40 -8.06 7.47
CA PRO A 22 3.72 -6.96 8.16
C PRO A 22 3.81 -5.62 7.42
N VAL A 23 4.86 -5.41 6.62
CA VAL A 23 5.04 -4.19 5.81
C VAL A 23 4.04 -4.17 4.66
N ALA A 24 3.98 -5.26 3.88
CA ALA A 24 3.02 -5.41 2.79
C ALA A 24 1.57 -5.31 3.31
N GLY A 25 1.26 -5.96 4.43
CA GLY A 25 -0.07 -5.90 5.04
C GLY A 25 -0.53 -4.47 5.40
N ARG A 26 0.38 -3.62 5.92
CA ARG A 26 0.06 -2.21 6.20
C ARG A 26 -0.16 -1.41 4.92
N LEU A 27 0.65 -1.63 3.89
CA LEU A 27 0.54 -0.94 2.62
C LEU A 27 -0.74 -1.33 1.87
N LEU A 28 -1.08 -2.62 1.84
CA LEU A 28 -2.30 -3.13 1.23
C LEU A 28 -3.55 -2.61 1.94
N ARG A 29 -3.56 -2.57 3.28
CA ARG A 29 -4.65 -1.94 4.05
C ARG A 29 -4.80 -0.46 3.71
N ALA A 30 -3.70 0.29 3.66
CA ALA A 30 -3.74 1.72 3.33
C ALA A 30 -4.22 1.96 1.90
N TYR A 31 -3.75 1.16 0.94
CA TYR A 31 -4.19 1.20 -0.46
C TYR A 31 -5.68 0.89 -0.59
N TYR A 32 -6.15 -0.19 0.04
CA TYR A 32 -7.55 -0.59 -0.02
C TYR A 32 -8.46 0.48 0.58
N ALA A 33 -8.11 1.00 1.76
CA ALA A 33 -8.88 2.06 2.42
C ALA A 33 -9.00 3.33 1.56
N GLU A 34 -7.94 3.68 0.85
CA GLU A 34 -7.88 4.81 -0.07
C GLU A 34 -8.82 4.60 -1.26
N VAL A 35 -8.67 3.49 -1.98
CA VAL A 35 -9.45 3.19 -3.18
C VAL A 35 -10.92 2.98 -2.87
N ALA A 36 -11.23 2.15 -1.87
CA ALA A 36 -12.60 1.90 -1.44
C ALA A 36 -13.24 3.19 -0.89
N GLY A 37 -12.48 4.00 -0.16
CA GLY A 37 -12.97 5.26 0.37
C GLY A 37 -13.39 6.25 -0.71
N ARG A 38 -12.59 6.36 -1.79
CA ARG A 38 -12.97 7.15 -2.98
C ARG A 38 -14.18 6.56 -3.69
N TYR A 39 -14.22 5.24 -3.86
CA TYR A 39 -15.32 4.57 -4.56
C TYR A 39 -16.67 4.76 -3.84
N TYR A 40 -16.71 4.60 -2.52
CA TYR A 40 -17.92 4.79 -1.73
C TYR A 40 -18.22 6.25 -1.38
N GLY A 41 -17.27 7.16 -1.60
CA GLY A 41 -17.39 8.57 -1.20
C GLY A 41 -17.41 8.80 0.31
N ARG A 42 -16.90 7.84 1.11
CA ARG A 42 -16.77 7.93 2.57
C ARG A 42 -15.58 7.10 3.05
N ALA A 43 -15.10 7.36 4.26
CA ALA A 43 -14.14 6.45 4.89
C ALA A 43 -14.74 5.04 5.05
N VAL A 44 -13.94 4.02 4.78
CA VAL A 44 -14.27 2.61 5.07
C VAL A 44 -13.81 2.25 6.48
N THR A 45 -14.53 1.32 7.10
CA THR A 45 -14.22 0.79 8.43
C THR A 45 -13.15 -0.30 8.36
N ASP A 46 -12.48 -0.57 9.48
CA ASP A 46 -11.50 -1.66 9.55
C ASP A 46 -12.11 -3.02 9.19
N ALA A 47 -13.35 -3.28 9.58
CA ALA A 47 -14.05 -4.51 9.23
C ALA A 47 -14.30 -4.64 7.71
N GLU A 48 -14.68 -3.55 7.05
CA GLU A 48 -14.85 -3.50 5.59
C GLU A 48 -13.51 -3.69 4.86
N ILE A 49 -12.41 -3.15 5.41
CA ILE A 49 -11.06 -3.37 4.88
C ILE A 49 -10.68 -4.85 5.03
N ASP A 50 -10.94 -5.44 6.18
CA ASP A 50 -10.60 -6.83 6.47
C ASP A 50 -11.35 -7.80 5.55
N GLU A 51 -12.65 -7.59 5.37
CA GLU A 51 -13.47 -8.35 4.42
C GLU A 51 -12.98 -8.16 2.98
N GLY A 52 -12.73 -6.90 2.58
CA GLY A 52 -12.27 -6.57 1.24
C GLY A 52 -10.92 -7.16 0.88
N LEU A 53 -9.99 -7.26 1.83
CA LEU A 53 -8.69 -7.91 1.64
C LEU A 53 -8.78 -9.44 1.60
N VAL A 54 -9.87 -10.03 2.09
CA VAL A 54 -10.19 -11.46 1.90
C VAL A 54 -10.79 -11.69 0.52
N GLU A 55 -11.66 -10.81 0.05
CA GLU A 55 -12.24 -10.95 -1.29
C GLU A 55 -11.21 -10.65 -2.39
N HIS A 56 -10.36 -9.66 -2.18
CA HIS A 56 -9.37 -9.17 -3.13
C HIS A 56 -7.95 -9.42 -2.61
N HIS A 57 -7.60 -10.70 -2.46
CA HIS A 57 -6.26 -11.12 -2.07
C HIS A 57 -5.19 -10.69 -3.10
N SER A 58 -3.95 -10.52 -2.62
CA SER A 58 -2.79 -10.10 -3.43
C SER A 58 -1.78 -11.21 -3.68
N ASP A 59 -2.21 -12.48 -3.59
CA ASP A 59 -1.34 -13.65 -3.72
C ASP A 59 -0.68 -13.77 -5.10
N ASP A 60 -1.29 -13.13 -6.11
CA ASP A 60 -0.76 -12.98 -7.47
C ASP A 60 0.54 -12.14 -7.51
N LEU A 61 0.82 -11.36 -6.46
CA LEU A 61 2.09 -10.63 -6.29
C LEU A 61 3.22 -11.50 -5.71
N THR A 62 3.07 -12.82 -5.80
CA THR A 62 4.10 -13.81 -5.46
C THR A 62 4.57 -14.56 -6.72
N ALA A 63 5.85 -14.94 -6.76
CA ALA A 63 6.40 -15.69 -7.87
C ALA A 63 5.66 -17.04 -8.05
N PRO A 64 5.47 -17.51 -9.29
CA PRO A 64 5.92 -16.92 -10.55
C PRO A 64 4.97 -15.86 -11.15
N ALA A 65 3.80 -15.63 -10.54
CA ALA A 65 2.77 -14.75 -11.09
C ALA A 65 3.14 -13.27 -10.98
N GLY A 66 3.87 -12.88 -9.93
CA GLY A 66 4.23 -11.50 -9.70
C GLY A 66 5.28 -11.30 -8.62
N VAL A 67 5.48 -10.03 -8.25
CA VAL A 67 6.39 -9.61 -7.17
C VAL A 67 5.83 -8.36 -6.50
N PHE A 68 5.73 -8.37 -5.17
CA PHE A 68 5.39 -7.19 -4.39
C PHE A 68 6.67 -6.37 -4.12
N LEU A 69 6.67 -5.11 -4.53
CA LEU A 69 7.82 -4.20 -4.39
C LEU A 69 7.49 -3.07 -3.41
N VAL A 70 8.43 -2.72 -2.54
CA VAL A 70 8.30 -1.62 -1.58
C VAL A 70 9.39 -0.59 -1.82
N ALA A 71 9.00 0.68 -1.88
CA ALA A 71 9.89 1.83 -1.84
C ALA A 71 10.11 2.30 -0.39
N ARG A 72 11.37 2.52 0.00
CA ARG A 72 11.77 3.11 1.30
C ARG A 72 12.74 4.27 1.12
#